data_AF-A0A352Y3P1-F1
#
_entry.id   AF-A0A352Y3P1-F1
#
_cell.length_a   1.000
_cell.length_b   1.000
_cell.length_c   1.000
_cell.angle_alpha   90.00
_cell.angle_beta   90.00
_cell.angle_gamma   90.00
#
_symmetry.space_group_name_H-M   'P 1'
#
loop_
_entity.id
_entity.type
_entity.pdbx_description
1 polymer ?
#
loop_
_entity_poly.entity_id
_entity_poly.type
_entity_poly.pdbx_seq_one_letter_code
_entity_poly.pdbx_strand_id
1 'polypeptide(L)'
;QFEFIQHTWINNPHFDELYDDADPIVGTHYPDGGTFTMQAKPVRKRVTGLPRFVSVVGGAYFFMPGIRAIRYLANPTRAGLAPALVMPEKETKR
;
A
#
# COMPACT_ATOMS: atom_id res chain seq x y z
N GLN A 1 8.02 4.64 -1.44
CA GLN A 1 7.57 5.67 -0.48
C GLN A 1 6.87 5.04 0.72
N PHE A 2 5.80 4.26 0.56
CA PHE A 2 5.10 3.60 1.69
C PHE A 2 6.02 2.79 2.61
N GLU A 3 6.78 1.83 2.08
CA GLU A 3 7.66 0.97 2.89
C GLU A 3 8.70 1.74 3.68
N PHE A 4 9.23 2.82 3.09
CA PHE A 4 10.20 3.65 3.78
C PHE A 4 9.58 4.35 4.99
N ILE A 5 8.35 4.86 4.88
CA ILE A 5 7.65 5.48 6.00
C ILE A 5 7.35 4.44 7.08
N GLN A 6 6.86 3.26 6.68
CA GLN A 6 6.54 2.18 7.61
C GLN A 6 7.77 1.71 8.39
N HIS A 7 8.88 1.44 7.70
CA HIS A 7 10.09 0.91 8.34
C HIS A 7 10.92 1.99 9.05
N THR A 8 11.16 3.12 8.41
CA THR A 8 12.14 4.11 8.88
C THR A 8 11.55 5.07 9.90
N TRP A 9 10.24 5.34 9.84
CA TRP A 9 9.58 6.31 10.73
C TRP A 9 8.67 5.61 11.73
N ILE A 10 7.67 4.86 11.25
CA ILE A 10 6.61 4.29 12.10
C ILE A 10 7.14 3.19 13.03
N ASN A 11 7.92 2.25 12.48
CA ASN A 11 8.42 1.09 13.22
C ASN A 11 9.78 1.32 13.90
N ASN A 12 10.42 2.45 13.65
CA ASN A 12 11.74 2.72 14.20
C ASN A 12 11.60 3.48 15.53
N PRO A 13 11.86 2.85 16.68
CA PRO A 13 11.76 3.51 17.98
C PRO A 13 12.83 4.59 18.22
N HIS A 14 13.81 4.72 17.31
CA HIS A 14 14.88 5.72 17.35
C HIS A 14 14.75 6.78 16.24
N PHE A 15 13.59 6.86 15.61
CA PHE A 15 13.35 7.87 14.58
C PHE A 15 13.40 9.27 15.21
N ASP A 16 14.06 10.22 14.54
CA ASP A 16 14.07 11.65 14.91
C ASP A 16 14.38 11.91 16.39
N GLU A 17 15.49 11.33 16.88
CA GLU A 17 15.97 11.47 18.28
C GLU A 17 15.05 10.86 19.36
N LEU A 18 13.99 10.14 18.96
CA LEU A 18 13.22 9.32 19.89
C LEU A 18 14.10 8.20 20.47
N TYR A 19 13.67 7.68 21.62
CA TYR A 19 14.36 6.58 22.28
C TYR A 19 13.33 5.59 22.79
N ASP A 20 13.29 4.42 22.18
CA ASP A 20 12.35 3.35 22.56
C ASP A 20 10.90 3.86 22.53
N ASP A 21 10.51 4.52 21.42
CA ASP A 21 9.23 5.23 21.26
C ASP A 21 8.72 5.12 19.79
N ALA A 22 8.34 3.90 19.36
CA ALA A 22 7.72 3.69 18.04
C ALA A 22 6.30 4.30 17.98
N ASP A 23 5.71 4.45 16.79
CA ASP A 23 4.36 5.02 16.66
C ASP A 23 3.35 4.26 17.55
N PRO A 24 2.61 4.96 18.44
CA PRO A 24 1.79 4.30 19.46
C PRO A 24 0.56 3.58 18.88
N ILE A 25 0.14 3.89 17.66
CA ILE A 25 -1.10 3.39 17.07
C ILE A 25 -0.82 2.28 16.05
N VAL A 26 0.04 2.54 15.08
CA VAL A 26 0.33 1.66 13.95
C VAL A 26 1.75 1.10 13.94
N GLY A 27 2.59 1.52 14.88
CA GLY A 27 3.95 0.99 15.05
C GLY A 27 3.97 -0.47 15.49
N THR A 28 5.10 -1.12 15.22
CA THR A 28 5.33 -2.50 15.63
C THR A 28 5.64 -2.58 17.12
N HIS A 29 4.67 -3.04 17.91
CA HIS A 29 4.84 -3.32 19.34
C HIS A 29 5.26 -4.78 19.58
N TYR A 30 6.25 -4.99 20.44
CA TYR A 30 6.76 -6.30 20.88
C TYR A 30 5.82 -6.95 21.93
N PRO A 31 6.02 -8.23 22.33
CA PRO A 31 5.16 -8.91 23.31
C PRO A 31 5.01 -8.16 24.64
N ASP A 32 6.04 -7.42 25.03
CA ASP A 32 6.08 -6.64 26.28
C ASP A 32 5.32 -5.29 26.17
N GLY A 33 4.73 -5.01 25.00
CA GLY A 33 3.99 -3.80 24.69
C GLY A 33 4.86 -2.65 24.15
N GLY A 34 4.20 -1.60 23.71
CA GLY A 34 4.82 -0.38 23.21
C GLY A 34 5.09 0.65 24.29
N THR A 35 5.91 1.63 23.92
CA THR A 35 6.18 2.82 24.75
C THR A 35 5.84 4.09 23.97
N PHE A 36 5.28 5.08 24.69
CA PHE A 36 4.98 6.40 24.17
C PHE A 36 5.34 7.49 25.18
N THR A 37 6.04 8.52 24.73
CA THR A 37 6.50 9.62 25.56
C THR A 37 5.74 10.91 25.22
N MET A 38 4.84 11.30 26.12
CA MET A 38 4.15 12.58 26.06
C MET A 38 5.05 13.70 26.58
N GLN A 39 5.28 14.69 25.71
CA GLN A 39 6.01 15.90 26.05
C GLN A 39 5.23 16.72 27.09
N ALA A 40 5.89 17.11 28.18
CA ALA A 40 5.32 17.91 29.25
C ALA A 40 6.42 18.68 30.00
N LYS A 41 6.03 19.70 30.78
CA LYS A 41 6.92 20.48 31.66
C LYS A 41 6.45 20.34 33.11
N PRO A 42 7.33 20.16 34.11
CA PRO A 42 8.80 20.11 34.01
C PRO A 42 9.36 18.76 33.57
N VAL A 43 8.58 17.67 33.66
CA VAL A 43 9.03 16.31 33.33
C VAL A 43 8.03 15.66 32.37
N ARG A 44 8.55 14.93 31.38
CA ARG A 44 7.78 14.15 30.41
C ARG A 44 7.03 12.98 31.06
N LYS A 45 5.92 12.56 30.47
CA LYS A 45 5.16 11.37 30.91
C LYS A 45 5.41 10.22 29.93
N ARG A 46 5.93 9.11 30.43
CA ARG A 46 6.16 7.88 29.65
C ARG A 46 5.06 6.86 29.95
N VAL A 47 4.40 6.36 28.91
CA VAL A 47 3.42 5.26 28.99
C VAL A 47 4.07 4.02 28.42
N THR A 48 4.00 2.91 29.15
CA THR A 48 4.60 1.63 28.77
C THR A 48 3.53 0.54 28.75
N GLY A 49 3.84 -0.60 28.13
CA GLY A 49 2.89 -1.71 28.01
C GLY A 49 1.71 -1.39 27.10
N LEU A 50 1.88 -0.47 26.13
CA LEU A 50 0.83 -0.15 25.18
C LEU A 50 0.49 -1.39 24.35
N PRO A 51 -0.79 -1.80 24.30
CA PRO A 51 -1.17 -2.92 23.47
C PRO A 51 -1.09 -2.53 21.99
N ARG A 52 -1.03 -3.55 21.13
CA ARG A 52 -1.20 -3.35 19.69
C ARG A 52 -2.66 -3.04 19.38
N PHE A 53 -2.94 -1.83 18.91
CA PHE A 53 -4.29 -1.40 18.51
C PHE A 53 -4.67 -1.81 17.09
N VAL A 54 -3.68 -1.93 16.20
CA VAL A 54 -3.90 -2.22 14.78
C VAL A 54 -3.23 -3.53 14.38
N SER A 55 -3.98 -4.41 13.72
CA SER A 55 -3.46 -5.65 13.14
C SER A 55 -3.74 -5.69 11.65
N VAL A 56 -2.67 -5.80 10.85
CA VAL A 56 -2.79 -5.96 9.40
C VAL A 56 -3.28 -7.37 9.09
N VAL A 57 -4.47 -7.48 8.50
CA VAL A 57 -5.08 -8.76 8.11
C VAL A 57 -4.77 -9.13 6.65
N GLY A 58 -4.22 -8.20 5.87
CA GLY A 58 -3.86 -8.40 4.48
C GLY A 58 -3.45 -7.08 3.81
N GLY A 59 -2.82 -7.19 2.65
CA GLY A 59 -2.38 -6.04 1.86
C GLY A 59 -1.93 -6.47 0.47
N ALA A 60 -1.95 -5.52 -0.47
CA ALA A 60 -1.48 -5.73 -1.83
C ALA A 60 -0.96 -4.41 -2.43
N TYR A 61 0.02 -4.52 -3.32
CA TYR A 61 0.55 -3.40 -4.09
C TYR A 61 -0.10 -3.38 -5.46
N PHE A 62 -0.67 -2.23 -5.81
CA PHE A 62 -1.31 -2.03 -7.10
C PHE A 62 -0.63 -0.90 -7.85
N PHE A 63 -0.71 -0.99 -9.17
CA PHE A 63 -0.40 0.09 -10.07
C PHE A 63 -1.70 0.57 -10.72
N MET A 64 -1.89 1.88 -10.77
CA MET A 64 -3.02 2.48 -11.48
C MET A 64 -2.54 3.00 -12.85
N PRO A 65 -2.74 2.25 -13.95
CA PRO A 65 -2.34 2.71 -15.28
C PRO A 65 -3.11 3.95 -15.70
N GLY A 66 -2.46 4.82 -16.48
CA GLY A 66 -3.15 5.96 -17.09
C GLY A 66 -4.20 5.51 -18.11
N ILE A 67 -5.18 6.39 -18.39
CA ILE A 67 -6.32 6.09 -19.28
C ILE A 67 -5.88 5.55 -20.65
N ARG A 68 -4.78 6.08 -21.23
CA ARG A 68 -4.24 5.60 -22.51
C ARG A 68 -3.79 4.14 -22.45
N ALA A 69 -3.12 3.74 -21.37
CA ALA A 69 -2.66 2.37 -21.17
C ALA A 69 -3.85 1.41 -20.97
N ILE A 70 -4.88 1.82 -20.22
CA ILE A 70 -6.11 1.05 -20.08
C ILE A 70 -6.79 0.86 -21.45
N ARG A 71 -6.97 1.93 -22.24
CA ARG A 71 -7.57 1.85 -23.58
C ARG A 71 -6.76 0.97 -24.53
N TYR A 72 -5.43 1.00 -24.42
CA TYR A 72 -4.57 0.13 -25.20
C TYR A 72 -4.80 -1.35 -24.84
N LEU A 73 -4.81 -1.69 -23.55
CA LEU A 73 -5.01 -3.07 -23.07
C LEU A 73 -6.44 -3.59 -23.34
N ALA A 74 -7.43 -2.71 -23.29
CA ALA A 74 -8.83 -3.07 -23.50
C ALA A 74 -9.21 -3.21 -24.99
N ASN A 75 -8.31 -2.94 -25.94
CA ASN A 75 -8.61 -3.01 -27.37
C ASN A 75 -8.20 -4.37 -27.96
N PRO A 76 -9.15 -5.30 -28.16
CA PRO A 76 -8.85 -6.65 -28.65
C PRO A 76 -8.26 -6.65 -30.07
N THR A 77 -8.55 -5.62 -30.87
CA THR A 77 -8.16 -5.54 -32.28
C THR A 77 -6.65 -5.36 -32.49
N ARG A 78 -5.88 -5.03 -31.43
CA ARG A 78 -4.41 -4.91 -31.47
C ARG A 78 -3.68 -5.95 -30.65
N ALA A 79 -4.39 -6.78 -29.88
CA ALA A 79 -3.81 -7.84 -29.06
C ALA A 79 -3.43 -9.12 -29.86
N GLY A 80 -3.46 -9.07 -31.20
CA GLY A 80 -3.10 -10.19 -32.06
C GLY A 80 -4.22 -11.19 -32.36
N LEU A 81 -5.44 -10.98 -31.85
CA LEU A 81 -6.63 -11.65 -32.35
C LEU A 81 -7.11 -10.88 -33.59
N ALA A 82 -6.70 -11.37 -34.77
CA ALA A 82 -7.20 -10.87 -36.04
C ALA A 82 -8.74 -10.78 -35.97
N PRO A 83 -9.36 -9.68 -36.43
CA PRO A 83 -10.82 -9.64 -36.55
C PRO A 83 -11.24 -10.83 -37.42
N ALA A 84 -12.19 -11.62 -36.92
CA ALA A 84 -12.74 -12.75 -37.65
C ALA A 84 -13.04 -12.28 -39.08
N LEU A 85 -12.40 -12.92 -40.06
CA LEU A 85 -12.59 -12.62 -41.47
C LEU A 85 -14.09 -12.50 -41.74
N VAL A 86 -14.54 -11.29 -42.05
CA VAL A 86 -15.80 -11.11 -42.76
C VAL A 86 -15.58 -11.72 -44.13
N MET A 87 -15.97 -13.00 -44.27
CA MET A 87 -15.96 -13.69 -45.55
C MET A 87 -16.94 -12.97 -46.47
N PRO A 88 -16.54 -12.59 -47.70
CA PRO A 88 -17.46 -11.93 -48.62
C PRO A 88 -18.56 -12.91 -48.98
N GLU A 89 -19.80 -12.45 -48.81
CA GLU A 89 -21.01 -13.13 -49.24
C GLU A 89 -20.86 -13.46 -50.74
N LYS A 90 -20.92 -14.76 -51.09
CA LYS A 90 -20.85 -15.17 -52.49
C LYS A 90 -22.05 -14.60 -53.22
N GLU A 91 -21.75 -13.67 -54.12
CA GLU A 91 -22.67 -13.15 -55.13
C GLU A 91 -23.23 -14.33 -55.95
N THR A 92 -24.43 -14.79 -55.60
CA THR A 92 -25.19 -15.77 -56.41
C THR A 92 -25.88 -14.99 -57.51
N LYS A 93 -25.22 -14.96 -58.67
CA LYS A 93 -25.76 -14.42 -59.91
C LYS A 93 -26.63 -15.48 -60.58
N ARG A 94 -27.95 -15.22 -60.56
CA ARG A 94 -29.06 -15.74 -61.41
C ARG A 94 -29.14 -17.24 -61.68
#